data_AF-A0A397W3I4-F1
#
_entry.id   AF-A0A397W3I4-F1
#
_cell.length_a   1.000
_cell.length_b   1.000
_cell.length_c   1.000
_cell.angle_alpha   90.00
_cell.angle_beta   90.00
_cell.angle_gamma   90.00
#
_symmetry.space_group_name_H-M   'P 1'
#
loop_
_entity.id
_entity.type
_entity.pdbx_description
1 polymer ?
#
loop_
_entity_poly.entity_id
_entity_poly.type
_entity_poly.pdbx_seq_one_letter_code
_entity_poly.pdbx_strand_id
1 'polypeptide(L)'
;MVLEYADNGTLREYLKANFTKLQWTDKLCIAKEIALGLLFLHDNNIIHRDLHSKNILIHHRQPKITDFGLSKQMNEMSITSNSIIHGMPAYIEPKCFMDPKYKRDNKSDIYSFGLILWEISSGRPPFQNFEPKMALCFYICQGSREDPIEGTPSPYIELYKKCWDNDPANRPETKVILNTLKQLIPSETLNRNDPIETLSENIEISSSHHNNIALANSLEITTSFPLYLTDTMNSNTSVLDKSTLEDLRKEAHEYFRQRKFLKALELFEEILKNGLHSPEDQQSASTWDLSYYKCGLENLDELTKVLYKNSTLTSLNLRENYLGSEGGKALAGALCMNSTLTSLNLNSNWIGSEGVKALADALCRNSTLTSLNLWNNNLGFEGGKALAVALCKNSTLKKLNIKYNSFEFKLKSNNPNLKIIQ
;
A
#
# COMPACT_ATOMS: atom_id res chain seq x y z
N MET A 1 -16.12 -19.89 13.18
CA MET A 1 -15.60 -19.59 14.53
C MET A 1 -16.66 -18.81 15.27
N VAL A 2 -16.82 -18.99 16.57
CA VAL A 2 -17.69 -18.15 17.43
C VAL A 2 -16.75 -17.39 18.38
N LEU A 3 -16.98 -16.09 18.55
CA LEU A 3 -16.13 -15.20 19.32
C LEU A 3 -16.98 -14.26 20.18
N GLU A 4 -16.35 -13.65 21.19
CA GLU A 4 -16.89 -12.57 22.00
C GLU A 4 -17.25 -11.35 21.13
N TYR A 5 -18.40 -10.72 21.38
CA TYR A 5 -18.86 -9.57 20.61
C TYR A 5 -18.29 -8.26 21.16
N ALA A 6 -17.57 -7.51 20.31
CA ALA A 6 -17.01 -6.21 20.66
C ALA A 6 -17.98 -5.06 20.31
N ASP A 7 -18.59 -4.48 21.34
CA ASP A 7 -19.66 -3.47 21.26
C ASP A 7 -19.20 -2.11 20.71
N ASN A 8 -17.91 -1.78 20.73
CA ASN A 8 -17.38 -0.50 20.24
C ASN A 8 -16.59 -0.62 18.90
N GLY A 9 -16.69 -1.75 18.20
CA GLY A 9 -16.02 -1.97 16.91
C GLY A 9 -14.50 -2.04 17.01
N THR A 10 -13.79 -1.62 15.95
CA THR A 10 -12.32 -1.59 15.94
C THR A 10 -11.74 -0.38 16.68
N LEU A 11 -10.50 -0.48 17.15
CA LEU A 11 -9.73 0.65 17.73
C LEU A 11 -9.72 1.86 16.79
N ARG A 12 -9.61 1.63 15.47
CA ARG A 12 -9.67 2.69 14.45
C ARG A 12 -11.02 3.42 14.45
N GLU A 13 -12.13 2.71 14.51
CA GLU A 13 -13.47 3.30 14.54
C GLU A 13 -13.73 4.01 15.87
N TYR A 14 -13.31 3.38 16.98
CA TYR A 14 -13.41 3.95 18.32
C TYR A 14 -12.63 5.26 18.46
N LEU A 15 -11.38 5.31 17.97
CA LEU A 15 -10.58 6.53 17.91
C LEU A 15 -11.30 7.59 17.05
N LYS A 16 -11.68 7.26 15.81
CA LYS A 16 -12.37 8.19 14.91
C LYS A 16 -13.64 8.79 15.54
N ALA A 17 -14.38 8.01 16.33
CA ALA A 17 -15.63 8.45 16.96
C ALA A 17 -15.45 9.21 18.29
N ASN A 18 -14.34 9.00 19.02
CA ASN A 18 -14.17 9.50 20.39
C ASN A 18 -12.90 10.33 20.65
N PHE A 19 -12.02 10.52 19.66
CA PHE A 19 -10.70 11.16 19.86
C PHE A 19 -10.75 12.52 20.57
N THR A 20 -11.76 13.35 20.30
CA THR A 20 -11.95 14.67 20.94
C THR A 20 -12.38 14.60 22.41
N LYS A 21 -12.81 13.43 22.89
CA LYS A 21 -13.18 13.17 24.29
C LYS A 21 -12.03 12.52 25.07
N LEU A 22 -11.19 11.72 24.40
CA LEU A 22 -10.13 10.92 25.02
C LEU A 22 -8.99 11.79 25.58
N GLN A 23 -8.82 11.74 26.89
CA GLN A 23 -7.70 12.37 27.59
C GLN A 23 -6.41 11.56 27.40
N TRP A 24 -5.28 12.16 27.75
CA TRP A 24 -3.99 11.46 27.66
C TRP A 24 -3.90 10.24 28.57
N THR A 25 -4.60 10.24 29.72
CA THR A 25 -4.78 9.05 30.57
C THR A 25 -5.47 7.91 29.82
N ASP A 26 -6.54 8.20 29.07
CA ASP A 26 -7.31 7.20 28.34
C ASP A 26 -6.49 6.61 27.19
N LYS A 27 -5.79 7.47 26.44
CA LYS A 27 -4.85 7.08 25.38
C LYS A 27 -3.73 6.18 25.90
N LEU A 28 -3.16 6.51 27.06
CA LEU A 28 -2.11 5.71 27.70
C LEU A 28 -2.66 4.38 28.24
N CYS A 29 -3.87 4.35 28.81
CA CYS A 29 -4.52 3.11 29.22
C CYS A 29 -4.79 2.18 28.04
N ILE A 30 -5.34 2.69 26.93
CA ILE A 30 -5.55 1.92 25.69
C ILE A 30 -4.21 1.33 25.19
N ALA A 31 -3.16 2.14 25.13
CA ALA A 31 -1.82 1.68 24.75
C ALA A 31 -1.27 0.60 25.71
N LYS A 32 -1.44 0.77 27.02
CA LYS A 32 -1.00 -0.17 28.08
C LYS A 32 -1.71 -1.53 27.96
N GLU A 33 -3.01 -1.55 27.73
CA GLU A 33 -3.77 -2.80 27.55
C GLU A 33 -3.38 -3.55 26.26
N ILE A 34 -3.17 -2.83 25.15
CA ILE A 34 -2.65 -3.46 23.91
C ILE A 34 -1.24 -4.03 24.15
N ALA A 35 -0.39 -3.32 24.89
CA ALA A 35 0.95 -3.80 25.26
C ALA A 35 0.91 -5.03 26.21
N LEU A 36 -0.11 -5.15 27.08
CA LEU A 36 -0.35 -6.34 27.90
C LEU A 36 -0.74 -7.55 27.03
N GLY A 37 -1.69 -7.37 26.11
CA GLY A 37 -2.08 -8.41 25.16
C GLY A 37 -0.91 -8.86 24.27
N LEU A 38 -0.13 -7.92 23.74
CA LEU A 38 1.03 -8.23 22.91
C LEU A 38 2.17 -8.89 23.70
N LEU A 39 2.35 -8.55 24.98
CA LEU A 39 3.31 -9.22 25.86
C LEU A 39 2.92 -10.68 26.07
N PHE A 40 1.64 -10.97 26.32
CA PHE A 40 1.14 -12.34 26.45
C PHE A 40 1.42 -13.17 25.19
N LEU A 41 1.21 -12.62 23.99
CA LEU A 41 1.52 -13.32 22.74
C LEU A 41 3.02 -13.64 22.63
N HIS A 42 3.88 -12.65 22.87
CA HIS A 42 5.33 -12.80 22.74
C HIS A 42 5.93 -13.75 23.79
N ASP A 43 5.47 -13.68 25.05
CA ASP A 43 5.89 -14.60 26.12
C ASP A 43 5.45 -16.07 25.81
N ASN A 44 4.36 -16.27 25.07
CA ASN A 44 3.92 -17.57 24.56
C ASN A 44 4.56 -17.97 23.21
N ASN A 45 5.54 -17.21 22.71
CA ASN A 45 6.21 -17.43 21.42
C ASN A 45 5.26 -17.41 20.19
N ILE A 46 4.17 -16.63 20.29
CA ILE A 46 3.22 -16.36 19.21
C ILE A 46 3.57 -15.02 18.59
N ILE A 47 3.77 -15.00 17.28
CA ILE A 47 3.99 -13.77 16.49
C ILE A 47 2.67 -13.46 15.77
N HIS A 48 2.14 -12.25 15.95
CA HIS A 48 0.85 -11.82 15.40
C HIS A 48 0.89 -11.69 13.87
N ARG A 49 1.97 -11.07 13.37
CA ARG A 49 2.35 -10.86 11.96
C ARG A 49 1.49 -9.86 11.19
N ASP A 50 0.22 -9.68 11.52
CA ASP A 50 -0.66 -8.63 10.94
C ASP A 50 -1.35 -7.79 12.02
N LEU A 51 -0.55 -7.16 12.88
CA LEU A 51 -1.02 -6.32 13.98
C LEU A 51 -1.33 -4.91 13.45
N HIS A 52 -2.58 -4.49 13.50
CA HIS A 52 -2.99 -3.13 13.13
C HIS A 52 -4.30 -2.72 13.82
N SER A 53 -4.67 -1.44 13.82
CA SER A 53 -5.84 -0.92 14.55
C SER A 53 -7.22 -1.40 14.08
N LYS A 54 -7.31 -2.13 12.96
CA LYS A 54 -8.50 -2.92 12.60
C LYS A 54 -8.55 -4.32 13.22
N ASN A 55 -7.40 -4.84 13.66
CA ASN A 55 -7.22 -6.14 14.33
C ASN A 55 -7.07 -5.95 15.85
N ILE A 56 -7.59 -4.84 16.35
CA ILE A 56 -7.79 -4.56 17.76
C ILE A 56 -9.26 -4.13 17.87
N LEU A 57 -10.03 -4.86 18.66
CA LEU A 57 -11.44 -4.58 18.92
C LEU A 57 -11.60 -3.93 20.29
N ILE A 58 -12.56 -3.03 20.44
CA ILE A 58 -12.86 -2.39 21.72
C ILE A 58 -14.13 -3.02 22.29
N HIS A 59 -13.99 -3.69 23.43
CA HIS A 59 -15.11 -4.29 24.17
C HIS A 59 -15.16 -3.73 25.59
N HIS A 60 -16.31 -3.17 26.02
CA HIS A 60 -16.45 -2.50 27.32
C HIS A 60 -15.31 -1.47 27.59
N ARG A 61 -14.95 -0.69 26.56
CA ARG A 61 -13.80 0.25 26.51
C ARG A 61 -12.39 -0.37 26.64
N GLN A 62 -12.26 -1.69 26.76
CA GLN A 62 -10.96 -2.39 26.79
C GLN A 62 -10.56 -2.86 25.38
N PRO A 63 -9.32 -2.63 24.93
CA PRO A 63 -8.83 -3.14 23.65
C PRO A 63 -8.42 -4.61 23.74
N LYS A 64 -8.88 -5.44 22.80
CA LYS A 64 -8.52 -6.85 22.65
C LYS A 64 -7.93 -7.09 21.26
N ILE A 65 -6.78 -7.77 21.20
CA ILE A 65 -6.12 -8.14 19.92
C ILE A 65 -6.90 -9.31 19.28
N THR A 66 -7.07 -9.28 17.96
CA THR A 66 -7.84 -10.28 17.20
C THR A 66 -7.25 -10.54 15.81
N ASP A 67 -7.86 -11.45 15.06
CA ASP A 67 -7.43 -11.95 13.75
C ASP A 67 -6.03 -12.58 13.74
N PHE A 68 -5.91 -13.66 14.51
CA PHE A 68 -4.75 -14.54 14.52
C PHE A 68 -4.61 -15.39 13.24
N GLY A 69 -5.37 -15.13 12.17
CA GLY A 69 -5.39 -15.93 10.94
C GLY A 69 -4.06 -15.95 10.17
N LEU A 70 -3.19 -14.97 10.43
CA LEU A 70 -1.82 -14.91 9.90
C LEU A 70 -0.74 -15.16 10.97
N SER A 71 -1.11 -15.41 12.22
CA SER A 71 -0.15 -15.65 13.31
C SER A 71 0.57 -16.98 13.15
N LYS A 72 1.75 -17.10 13.78
CA LYS A 72 2.51 -18.36 13.85
C LYS A 72 3.19 -18.52 15.20
N GLN A 73 3.28 -19.76 15.66
CA GLN A 73 4.21 -20.12 16.74
C GLN A 73 5.64 -20.14 16.19
N MET A 74 6.61 -19.64 16.95
CA MET A 74 7.99 -19.39 16.49
C MET A 74 8.72 -20.65 15.97
N ASN A 75 8.28 -21.84 16.38
CA ASN A 75 8.85 -23.13 15.97
C ASN A 75 8.25 -23.70 14.67
N GLU A 76 7.11 -23.19 14.18
CA GLU A 76 6.44 -23.69 12.97
C GLU A 76 7.05 -23.12 11.68
N MET A 77 8.36 -23.37 11.51
CA MET A 77 9.21 -22.88 10.43
C MET A 77 8.99 -23.61 9.09
N SER A 78 7.74 -23.98 8.77
CA SER A 78 7.36 -24.68 7.54
C SER A 78 7.66 -23.85 6.28
N ILE A 79 8.15 -24.55 5.24
CA ILE A 79 8.87 -23.97 4.08
C ILE A 79 7.96 -23.14 3.15
N THR A 80 6.64 -23.27 3.27
CA THR A 80 5.62 -22.66 2.39
C THR A 80 5.18 -21.26 2.84
N SER A 81 6.13 -20.33 3.03
CA SER A 81 5.82 -18.90 3.11
C SER A 81 5.86 -18.27 1.71
N ASN A 82 4.78 -18.42 0.95
CA ASN A 82 4.64 -17.78 -0.36
C ASN A 82 4.81 -16.25 -0.24
N SER A 83 5.40 -15.65 -1.27
CA SER A 83 5.93 -14.27 -1.27
C SER A 83 4.87 -13.16 -1.37
N ILE A 84 3.69 -13.35 -0.78
CA ILE A 84 2.61 -12.36 -0.74
C ILE A 84 2.71 -11.60 0.57
N ILE A 85 2.92 -10.28 0.48
CA ILE A 85 2.98 -9.39 1.63
C ILE A 85 1.55 -9.11 2.10
N HIS A 86 1.03 -10.00 2.94
CA HIS A 86 -0.27 -9.82 3.60
C HIS A 86 -0.16 -8.88 4.82
N GLY A 87 -1.08 -7.90 4.85
CA GLY A 87 -1.35 -6.96 5.93
C GLY A 87 -1.56 -5.52 5.43
N MET A 88 -1.81 -4.57 6.34
CA MET A 88 -1.88 -3.14 5.96
C MET A 88 -0.47 -2.53 5.80
N PRO A 89 -0.09 -2.01 4.61
CA PRO A 89 1.29 -1.57 4.31
C PRO A 89 1.91 -0.59 5.31
N ALA A 90 1.11 0.32 5.89
CA ALA A 90 1.57 1.29 6.89
C ALA A 90 2.22 0.62 8.12
N TYR A 91 1.73 -0.55 8.54
CA TYR A 91 2.13 -1.26 9.77
C TYR A 91 3.18 -2.35 9.51
N ILE A 92 3.50 -2.63 8.25
CA ILE A 92 4.46 -3.65 7.86
C ILE A 92 5.86 -3.03 7.88
N GLU A 93 6.80 -3.74 8.51
CA GLU A 93 8.15 -3.20 8.67
C GLU A 93 8.95 -3.14 7.34
N PRO A 94 9.93 -2.21 7.20
CA PRO A 94 10.70 -2.05 5.97
C PRO A 94 11.33 -3.34 5.42
N LYS A 95 11.84 -4.22 6.29
CA LYS A 95 12.57 -5.43 5.87
C LYS A 95 11.69 -6.42 5.09
N CYS A 96 10.38 -6.45 5.36
CA CYS A 96 9.41 -7.29 4.64
C CYS A 96 9.27 -6.95 3.14
N PHE A 97 9.54 -5.71 2.75
CA PHE A 97 9.49 -5.27 1.35
C PHE A 97 10.85 -5.39 0.64
N MET A 98 11.95 -5.38 1.41
CA MET A 98 13.31 -5.38 0.89
C MET A 98 13.83 -6.78 0.54
N ASP A 99 13.63 -7.76 1.42
CA ASP A 99 14.10 -9.14 1.25
C ASP A 99 12.92 -10.14 1.23
N PRO A 100 12.62 -10.79 0.09
CA PRO A 100 11.60 -11.84 -0.01
C PRO A 100 11.84 -13.08 0.88
N LYS A 101 13.03 -13.23 1.47
CA LYS A 101 13.36 -14.30 2.43
C LYS A 101 13.27 -13.85 3.89
N TYR A 102 12.95 -12.58 4.15
CA TYR A 102 12.86 -12.04 5.50
C TYR A 102 11.76 -12.74 6.31
N LYS A 103 12.13 -13.19 7.51
CA LYS A 103 11.23 -13.88 8.42
C LYS A 103 10.75 -12.90 9.49
N ARG A 104 9.46 -12.54 9.44
CA ARG A 104 8.79 -11.78 10.50
C ARG A 104 8.97 -12.49 11.86
N ASP A 105 9.39 -11.74 12.85
CA ASP A 105 9.59 -12.16 14.25
C ASP A 105 8.78 -11.25 15.19
N ASN A 106 9.03 -11.33 16.51
CA ASN A 106 8.35 -10.47 17.47
C ASN A 106 8.68 -8.98 17.29
N LYS A 107 9.84 -8.63 16.70
CA LYS A 107 10.23 -7.24 16.37
C LYS A 107 9.45 -6.68 15.19
N SER A 108 8.89 -7.53 14.32
CA SER A 108 7.90 -7.10 13.32
C SER A 108 6.64 -6.57 13.99
N ASP A 109 6.10 -7.28 14.98
CA ASP A 109 4.90 -6.81 15.71
C ASP A 109 5.19 -5.56 16.56
N ILE A 110 6.42 -5.41 17.10
CA ILE A 110 6.83 -4.17 17.77
C ILE A 110 6.82 -2.97 16.81
N TYR A 111 7.28 -3.14 15.56
CA TYR A 111 7.19 -2.08 14.55
C TYR A 111 5.72 -1.68 14.33
N SER A 112 4.85 -2.67 14.09
CA SER A 112 3.42 -2.45 13.89
C SER A 112 2.77 -1.75 15.10
N PHE A 113 3.17 -2.12 16.32
CA PHE A 113 2.70 -1.47 17.53
C PHE A 113 3.18 -0.02 17.67
N GLY A 114 4.38 0.32 17.20
CA GLY A 114 4.84 1.71 17.08
C GLY A 114 3.90 2.57 16.24
N LEU A 115 3.39 2.05 15.12
CA LEU A 115 2.40 2.74 14.28
C LEU A 115 1.03 2.85 14.95
N ILE A 116 0.64 1.86 15.77
CA ILE A 116 -0.60 1.92 16.58
C ILE A 116 -0.49 2.97 17.69
N LEU A 117 0.65 3.07 18.38
CA LEU A 117 0.91 4.12 19.37
C LEU A 117 0.81 5.51 18.72
N TRP A 118 1.38 5.70 17.52
CA TRP A 118 1.20 6.95 16.80
C TRP A 118 -0.27 7.23 16.42
N GLU A 119 -1.03 6.23 15.97
CA GLU A 119 -2.47 6.39 15.66
C GLU A 119 -3.31 6.74 16.91
N ILE A 120 -2.97 6.19 18.08
CA ILE A 120 -3.56 6.57 19.37
C ILE A 120 -3.23 8.02 19.73
N SER A 121 -2.02 8.49 19.40
CA SER A 121 -1.65 9.91 19.60
C SER A 121 -2.42 10.86 18.68
N SER A 122 -2.60 10.46 17.41
CA SER A 122 -3.06 11.32 16.32
C SER A 122 -4.56 11.25 16.01
N GLY A 123 -5.23 10.17 16.41
CA GLY A 123 -6.65 9.92 16.11
C GLY A 123 -6.93 9.56 14.65
N ARG A 124 -5.88 9.44 13.82
CA ARG A 124 -5.97 9.21 12.37
C ARG A 124 -5.11 8.04 11.91
N PRO A 125 -5.49 7.33 10.83
CA PRO A 125 -4.64 6.33 10.20
C PRO A 125 -3.23 6.86 9.91
N PRO A 126 -2.15 6.10 10.21
CA PRO A 126 -0.82 6.44 9.74
C PRO A 126 -0.81 6.52 8.23
N PHE A 127 -0.24 7.59 7.70
CA PHE A 127 -0.18 7.91 6.29
C PHE A 127 -1.57 8.06 5.63
N GLN A 128 -2.60 8.50 6.37
CA GLN A 128 -3.97 8.69 5.84
C GLN A 128 -4.01 9.48 4.52
N ASN A 129 -3.24 10.57 4.47
CA ASN A 129 -3.21 11.51 3.34
C ASN A 129 -2.10 11.17 2.34
N PHE A 130 -1.38 10.06 2.52
CA PHE A 130 -0.33 9.64 1.61
C PHE A 130 -0.96 8.93 0.41
N GLU A 131 -0.99 9.63 -0.73
CA GLU A 131 -1.28 9.04 -2.02
C GLU A 131 -0.04 9.19 -2.94
N PRO A 132 0.29 8.15 -3.73
CA PRO A 132 -0.43 6.88 -3.85
C PRO A 132 -0.13 5.91 -2.69
N LYS A 133 -1.18 5.27 -2.16
CA LYS A 133 -1.05 4.19 -1.16
C LYS A 133 -0.10 3.05 -1.57
N MET A 134 0.14 2.85 -2.87
CA MET A 134 1.07 1.83 -3.37
C MET A 134 2.56 2.23 -3.24
N ALA A 135 2.89 3.53 -3.28
CA ALA A 135 4.26 4.00 -3.05
C ALA A 135 4.63 4.08 -1.56
N LEU A 136 3.65 3.90 -0.65
CA LEU A 136 3.88 3.96 0.79
C LEU A 136 4.95 2.95 1.25
N CYS A 137 4.96 1.75 0.67
CA CYS A 137 5.98 0.73 0.93
C CYS A 137 7.40 1.25 0.63
N PHE A 138 7.57 1.95 -0.51
CA PHE A 138 8.84 2.54 -0.93
C PHE A 138 9.25 3.71 -0.01
N TYR A 139 8.29 4.56 0.38
CA TYR A 139 8.52 5.67 1.32
C TYR A 139 8.97 5.17 2.70
N ILE A 140 8.29 4.15 3.25
CA ILE A 140 8.68 3.46 4.49
C ILE A 140 10.08 2.83 4.37
N CYS A 141 10.39 2.23 3.21
CA CYS A 141 11.70 1.64 2.90
C CYS A 141 12.84 2.65 2.79
N GLN A 142 12.57 3.92 2.47
CA GLN A 142 13.55 5.00 2.52
C GLN A 142 13.82 5.50 3.95
N GLY A 143 13.12 4.95 4.95
CA GLY A 143 13.24 5.35 6.35
C GLY A 143 12.28 6.45 6.77
N SER A 144 11.43 6.95 5.86
CA SER A 144 10.43 7.97 6.17
C SER A 144 9.38 7.46 7.16
N ARG A 145 8.86 8.37 8.00
CA ARG A 145 7.87 8.10 9.05
C ARG A 145 6.87 9.26 9.14
N GLU A 146 5.80 9.09 9.90
CA GLU A 146 4.90 10.18 10.27
C GLU A 146 5.55 11.13 11.29
N ASP A 147 5.19 12.41 11.21
CA ASP A 147 5.66 13.43 12.14
C ASP A 147 4.96 13.35 13.51
N PRO A 148 5.58 13.83 14.61
CA PRO A 148 4.93 13.92 15.89
C PRO A 148 3.76 14.93 15.88
N ILE A 149 2.64 14.54 16.46
CA ILE A 149 1.47 15.41 16.58
C ILE A 149 1.63 16.36 17.77
N GLU A 150 1.26 17.62 17.58
CA GLU A 150 1.26 18.65 18.62
C GLU A 150 0.47 18.19 19.87
N GLY A 151 0.97 18.53 21.05
CA GLY A 151 0.39 18.08 22.32
C GLY A 151 0.65 16.61 22.68
N THR A 152 1.47 15.88 21.93
CA THR A 152 1.93 14.52 22.31
C THR A 152 3.09 14.59 23.32
N PRO A 153 3.03 13.89 24.48
CA PRO A 153 4.12 13.88 25.45
C PRO A 153 5.43 13.33 24.88
N SER A 154 6.54 14.02 25.09
CA SER A 154 7.87 13.65 24.54
C SER A 154 8.30 12.20 24.83
N PRO A 155 8.13 11.64 26.05
CA PRO A 155 8.46 10.24 26.32
C PRO A 155 7.62 9.23 25.50
N TYR A 156 6.39 9.60 25.13
CA TYR A 156 5.53 8.79 24.26
C TYR A 156 5.99 8.86 22.80
N ILE A 157 6.46 10.04 22.35
CA ILE A 157 7.11 10.22 21.04
C ILE A 157 8.37 9.36 20.94
N GLU A 158 9.24 9.42 21.94
CA GLU A 158 10.46 8.60 22.01
C GLU A 158 10.14 7.11 21.99
N LEU A 159 9.12 6.68 22.76
CA LEU A 159 8.69 5.29 22.80
C LEU A 159 8.25 4.78 21.42
N TYR A 160 7.29 5.43 20.75
CA TYR A 160 6.84 4.92 19.44
C TYR A 160 7.93 5.04 18.37
N LYS A 161 8.79 6.07 18.43
CA LYS A 161 9.94 6.20 17.52
C LYS A 161 10.94 5.06 17.69
N LYS A 162 11.17 4.60 18.92
CA LYS A 162 12.01 3.42 19.19
C LYS A 162 11.35 2.10 18.75
N CYS A 163 10.03 2.01 18.81
CA CYS A 163 9.28 0.86 18.31
C CYS A 163 9.37 0.71 16.78
N TRP A 164 9.30 1.81 16.01
CA TRP A 164 9.28 1.76 14.54
C TRP A 164 10.65 1.88 13.85
N ASP A 165 11.74 1.58 14.57
CA ASP A 165 13.12 1.71 14.07
C ASP A 165 13.37 0.88 12.80
N ASN A 166 14.26 1.36 11.92
CA ASN A 166 14.61 0.67 10.68
C ASN A 166 15.31 -0.67 10.93
N ASP A 167 16.04 -0.82 12.04
CA ASP A 167 16.61 -2.10 12.43
C ASP A 167 15.85 -2.75 13.61
N PRO A 168 15.23 -3.94 13.42
CA PRO A 168 14.67 -4.78 14.47
C PRO A 168 15.49 -4.89 15.77
N ALA A 169 16.82 -4.88 15.68
CA ALA A 169 17.71 -4.96 16.84
C ALA A 169 17.59 -3.76 17.80
N ASN A 170 17.29 -2.56 17.29
CA ASN A 170 17.10 -1.34 18.09
C ASN A 170 15.74 -1.30 18.79
N ARG A 171 14.74 -2.03 18.26
CA ARG A 171 13.37 -2.02 18.76
C ARG A 171 13.30 -2.70 20.13
N PRO A 172 12.59 -2.11 21.12
CA PRO A 172 12.52 -2.65 22.47
C PRO A 172 11.77 -3.99 22.54
N GLU A 173 11.78 -4.64 23.69
CA GLU A 173 10.90 -5.77 24.01
C GLU A 173 9.56 -5.26 24.55
N THR A 174 8.47 -6.03 24.37
CA THR A 174 7.13 -5.64 24.84
C THR A 174 7.09 -5.37 26.34
N LYS A 175 7.89 -6.10 27.13
CA LYS A 175 8.04 -5.90 28.57
C LYS A 175 8.64 -4.53 28.92
N VAL A 176 9.59 -4.04 28.12
CA VAL A 176 10.15 -2.69 28.25
C VAL A 176 9.11 -1.64 27.87
N ILE A 177 8.41 -1.83 26.74
CA ILE A 177 7.36 -0.92 26.27
C ILE A 177 6.24 -0.78 27.31
N LEU A 178 5.76 -1.90 27.86
CA LEU A 178 4.74 -1.94 28.90
C LEU A 178 5.19 -1.20 30.17
N ASN A 179 6.45 -1.37 30.59
CA ASN A 179 6.99 -0.67 31.75
C ASN A 179 7.10 0.84 31.51
N THR A 180 7.53 1.28 30.32
CA THR A 180 7.51 2.70 29.95
C THR A 180 6.08 3.25 29.95
N LEU A 181 5.11 2.56 29.34
CA LEU A 181 3.70 3.00 29.35
C LEU A 181 3.15 3.12 30.78
N LYS A 182 3.45 2.17 31.67
CA LYS A 182 3.08 2.25 33.10
C LYS A 182 3.71 3.47 33.80
N GLN A 183 4.94 3.85 33.47
CA GLN A 183 5.62 5.02 34.03
C GLN A 183 5.04 6.36 33.55
N LEU A 184 4.34 6.38 32.41
CA LEU A 184 3.66 7.60 31.90
C LEU A 184 2.23 7.78 32.45
N ILE A 185 1.66 6.74 33.06
CA ILE A 185 0.32 6.77 33.65
C ILE A 185 0.42 7.27 35.10
N PRO A 186 -0.29 8.34 35.50
CA PRO A 186 -0.25 8.85 36.87
C PRO A 186 -0.68 7.79 37.90
N SER A 187 0.07 7.67 39.00
CA SER A 187 -0.09 6.61 40.01
C SER A 187 -1.51 6.45 40.54
N GLU A 188 -2.25 7.56 40.69
CA GLU A 188 -3.65 7.61 41.14
C GLU A 188 -4.60 6.85 40.20
N THR A 189 -4.25 6.72 38.92
CA THR A 189 -5.05 6.00 37.91
C THR A 189 -4.65 4.53 37.77
N LEU A 190 -3.45 4.13 38.22
CA LEU A 190 -3.01 2.72 38.22
C LEU A 190 -3.72 1.86 39.28
N ASN A 191 -4.29 2.48 40.31
CA ASN A 191 -4.97 1.79 41.41
C ASN A 191 -6.47 1.52 41.16
N ARG A 192 -7.05 2.04 40.06
CA ARG A 192 -8.43 1.74 39.67
C ARG A 192 -8.49 0.40 38.92
N ASN A 193 -8.58 -0.69 39.67
CA ASN A 193 -8.87 -2.03 39.14
C ASN A 193 -10.37 -2.29 38.95
N ASP A 194 -11.23 -1.34 39.32
CA ASP A 194 -12.67 -1.46 39.14
C ASP A 194 -13.03 -1.41 37.64
N PRO A 195 -13.85 -2.33 37.12
CA PRO A 195 -14.45 -2.17 35.81
C PRO A 195 -15.31 -0.90 35.82
N ILE A 196 -15.20 -0.07 34.78
CA ILE A 196 -15.93 1.20 34.68
C ILE A 196 -17.43 0.91 34.80
N GLU A 197 -18.05 1.39 35.87
CA GLU A 197 -19.41 1.02 36.25
C GLU A 197 -20.40 1.23 35.08
N THR A 198 -21.22 0.21 34.85
CA THR A 198 -22.35 0.31 33.94
C THR A 198 -23.38 1.27 34.52
N LEU A 199 -23.53 2.44 33.90
CA LEU A 199 -24.75 3.24 34.02
C LEU A 199 -25.90 2.51 33.31
N SER A 200 -26.42 1.48 33.99
CA SER A 200 -27.61 0.76 33.60
C SER A 200 -28.83 1.60 33.93
N GLU A 201 -29.28 2.44 32.99
CA GLU A 201 -30.59 3.06 33.08
C GLU A 201 -31.67 1.98 32.91
N ASN A 202 -32.19 1.52 34.05
CA ASN A 202 -33.31 0.60 34.11
C ASN A 202 -34.57 1.30 33.58
N ILE A 203 -35.03 0.92 32.39
CA ILE A 203 -36.38 1.22 31.91
C ILE A 203 -37.10 -0.11 31.70
N GLU A 204 -37.76 -0.56 32.77
CA GLU A 204 -38.84 -1.54 32.64
C GLU A 204 -40.04 -0.87 31.95
N ILE A 205 -40.46 -1.39 30.80
CA ILE A 205 -41.84 -1.20 30.33
C ILE A 205 -42.40 -2.56 29.98
N SER A 206 -43.51 -2.90 30.63
CA SER A 206 -44.21 -4.17 30.51
C SER A 206 -45.08 -4.23 29.24
N SER A 207 -45.44 -5.45 28.85
CA SER A 207 -46.33 -5.71 27.72
C SER A 207 -47.74 -5.13 27.92
N SER A 208 -48.34 -4.56 26.86
CA SER A 208 -49.52 -5.18 26.19
C SER A 208 -50.23 -4.25 25.17
N HIS A 209 -51.18 -4.86 24.44
CA HIS A 209 -52.26 -4.28 23.62
C HIS A 209 -51.96 -3.78 22.19
N HIS A 210 -52.97 -3.96 21.32
CA HIS A 210 -52.96 -3.67 19.89
C HIS A 210 -53.62 -2.32 19.59
N ASN A 211 -53.27 -1.68 18.45
CA ASN A 211 -54.09 -1.78 17.22
C ASN A 211 -53.53 -0.98 16.04
N ASN A 212 -53.97 -1.34 14.83
CA ASN A 212 -53.71 -0.59 13.60
C ASN A 212 -54.62 0.65 13.51
N ILE A 213 -54.19 1.66 12.75
CA ILE A 213 -54.90 2.24 11.59
C ILE A 213 -53.95 3.16 10.81
N ALA A 214 -54.24 3.43 9.54
CA ALA A 214 -53.35 4.07 8.57
C ALA A 214 -53.85 5.44 8.09
N LEU A 215 -53.14 6.00 7.10
CA LEU A 215 -53.36 7.29 6.40
C LEU A 215 -53.00 8.56 7.21
N ALA A 216 -52.62 9.69 6.59
CA ALA A 216 -51.98 9.93 5.28
C ALA A 216 -51.53 11.42 5.20
N ASN A 217 -50.95 11.78 4.06
CA ASN A 217 -50.63 13.15 3.58
C ASN A 217 -49.46 13.82 4.32
N SER A 218 -48.25 13.96 3.76
CA SER A 218 -47.81 14.47 2.44
C SER A 218 -47.83 15.99 2.31
N LEU A 219 -46.64 16.59 2.19
CA LEU A 219 -46.43 17.83 1.44
C LEU A 219 -45.05 17.80 0.78
N GLU A 220 -45.08 17.39 -0.48
CA GLU A 220 -44.09 17.65 -1.55
C GLU A 220 -43.90 19.19 -1.73
N ILE A 221 -43.07 19.79 -2.60
CA ILE A 221 -42.53 19.47 -3.94
C ILE A 221 -41.43 20.55 -4.23
N THR A 222 -40.37 20.49 -5.03
CA THR A 222 -39.40 19.52 -5.62
C THR A 222 -38.08 20.36 -5.81
N THR A 223 -37.08 20.21 -6.69
CA THR A 223 -36.75 19.37 -7.87
C THR A 223 -35.22 19.44 -8.06
N SER A 224 -34.49 18.37 -8.40
CA SER A 224 -33.97 18.06 -9.77
C SER A 224 -32.58 17.38 -9.59
N PHE A 225 -32.05 16.53 -10.49
CA PHE A 225 -32.52 15.99 -11.79
C PHE A 225 -32.20 14.46 -11.85
N PRO A 226 -32.32 13.71 -12.98
CA PRO A 226 -33.03 12.41 -12.97
C PRO A 226 -32.20 11.13 -12.81
N LEU A 227 -32.92 10.05 -12.51
CA LEU A 227 -32.50 8.63 -12.54
C LEU A 227 -32.26 8.11 -13.97
N TYR A 228 -31.37 7.10 -14.10
CA TYR A 228 -31.68 5.73 -14.55
C TYR A 228 -30.65 4.80 -13.84
N LEU A 229 -31.08 3.91 -12.93
CA LEU A 229 -31.36 2.47 -13.12
C LEU A 229 -30.13 1.62 -13.51
N THR A 230 -29.83 0.46 -12.90
CA THR A 230 -30.27 -0.17 -11.62
C THR A 230 -29.32 -1.35 -11.32
N ASP A 231 -29.30 -1.85 -10.08
CA ASP A 231 -28.59 -3.09 -9.75
C ASP A 231 -29.10 -4.32 -10.52
N THR A 232 -28.17 -5.14 -11.02
CA THR A 232 -28.35 -6.60 -11.11
C THR A 232 -27.09 -7.32 -10.68
N MET A 233 -27.21 -8.16 -9.64
CA MET A 233 -26.21 -9.18 -9.32
C MET A 233 -26.30 -10.31 -10.35
N ASN A 234 -25.18 -10.73 -10.95
CA ASN A 234 -25.05 -12.14 -11.36
C ASN A 234 -23.59 -12.60 -11.43
N SER A 235 -23.28 -13.67 -10.69
CA SER A 235 -22.02 -14.40 -10.79
C SER A 235 -22.17 -15.59 -11.74
N ASN A 236 -22.25 -15.31 -13.04
CA ASN A 236 -22.23 -16.31 -14.11
C ASN A 236 -21.55 -15.75 -15.37
N THR A 237 -20.85 -16.61 -16.10
CA THR A 237 -20.16 -16.24 -17.36
C THR A 237 -21.16 -16.11 -18.51
N SER A 238 -21.85 -14.97 -18.60
CA SER A 238 -22.60 -14.58 -19.80
C SER A 238 -21.66 -14.03 -20.85
N VAL A 239 -21.76 -14.52 -22.10
CA VAL A 239 -21.05 -13.92 -23.25
C VAL A 239 -21.57 -12.50 -23.44
N LEU A 240 -20.67 -11.52 -23.33
CA LEU A 240 -21.00 -10.11 -23.54
C LEU A 240 -21.42 -9.89 -25.01
N ASP A 241 -22.48 -9.12 -25.25
CA ASP A 241 -22.97 -8.90 -26.61
C ASP A 241 -22.11 -7.89 -27.38
N LYS A 242 -22.30 -7.82 -28.70
CA LYS A 242 -21.47 -6.96 -29.55
C LYS A 242 -21.72 -5.45 -29.33
N SER A 243 -22.86 -5.05 -28.75
CA SER A 243 -23.13 -3.64 -28.43
C SER A 243 -22.43 -3.24 -27.14
N THR A 244 -22.65 -4.02 -26.08
CA THR A 244 -22.05 -3.83 -24.76
C THR A 244 -20.52 -3.89 -24.80
N LEU A 245 -19.93 -4.79 -25.60
CA LEU A 245 -18.48 -4.81 -25.82
C LEU A 245 -17.96 -3.53 -26.52
N GLU A 246 -18.74 -2.96 -27.43
CA GLU A 246 -18.40 -1.72 -28.13
C GLU A 246 -18.52 -0.48 -27.23
N ASP A 247 -19.40 -0.52 -26.22
CA ASP A 247 -19.49 0.51 -25.19
C ASP A 247 -18.34 0.42 -24.17
N LEU A 248 -17.92 -0.80 -23.76
CA LEU A 248 -16.69 -0.98 -22.97
C LEU A 248 -15.44 -0.45 -23.71
N ARG A 249 -15.34 -0.67 -25.03
CA ARG A 249 -14.25 -0.08 -25.84
C ARG A 249 -14.23 1.45 -25.75
N LYS A 250 -15.39 2.11 -25.84
CA LYS A 250 -15.50 3.57 -25.73
C LYS A 250 -15.08 4.05 -24.34
N GLU A 251 -15.54 3.38 -23.28
CA GLU A 251 -15.21 3.74 -21.89
C GLU A 251 -13.71 3.54 -21.59
N ALA A 252 -13.10 2.44 -22.04
CA ALA A 252 -11.66 2.19 -21.87
C ALA A 252 -10.79 3.27 -22.53
N HIS A 253 -11.10 3.64 -23.78
CA HIS A 253 -10.41 4.73 -24.47
C HIS A 253 -10.70 6.11 -23.85
N GLU A 254 -11.88 6.32 -23.25
CA GLU A 254 -12.21 7.56 -22.55
C GLU A 254 -11.45 7.70 -21.22
N TYR A 255 -11.34 6.64 -20.41
CA TYR A 255 -10.45 6.64 -19.25
C TYR A 255 -8.98 6.89 -19.66
N PHE A 256 -8.55 6.33 -20.79
CA PHE A 256 -7.22 6.57 -21.33
C PHE A 256 -7.00 8.05 -21.71
N ARG A 257 -7.98 8.70 -22.37
CA ARG A 257 -7.97 10.15 -22.66
C ARG A 257 -7.95 10.99 -21.38
N GLN A 258 -8.70 10.57 -20.36
CA GLN A 258 -8.71 11.18 -19.02
C GLN A 258 -7.48 10.84 -18.16
N ARG A 259 -6.47 10.16 -18.75
CA ARG A 259 -5.22 9.71 -18.09
C ARG A 259 -5.42 8.79 -16.87
N LYS A 260 -6.60 8.19 -16.72
CA LYS A 260 -6.97 7.20 -15.67
C LYS A 260 -6.50 5.81 -16.11
N PHE A 261 -5.20 5.68 -16.32
CA PHE A 261 -4.60 4.55 -17.04
C PHE A 261 -4.86 3.19 -16.39
N LEU A 262 -5.02 3.11 -15.05
CA LEU A 262 -5.31 1.84 -14.39
C LEU A 262 -6.68 1.29 -14.81
N LYS A 263 -7.71 2.14 -14.79
CA LYS A 263 -9.06 1.78 -15.24
C LYS A 263 -9.09 1.41 -16.73
N ALA A 264 -8.33 2.13 -17.56
CA ALA A 264 -8.22 1.81 -18.97
C ALA A 264 -7.63 0.41 -19.18
N LEU A 265 -6.55 0.05 -18.48
CA LEU A 265 -5.99 -1.30 -18.55
C LEU A 265 -6.98 -2.36 -18.05
N GLU A 266 -7.63 -2.12 -16.90
CA GLU A 266 -8.58 -3.08 -16.31
C GLU A 266 -9.71 -3.44 -17.28
N LEU A 267 -10.25 -2.44 -18.01
CA LEU A 267 -11.26 -2.65 -19.06
C LEU A 267 -10.69 -3.29 -20.33
N PHE A 268 -9.47 -2.94 -20.77
CA PHE A 268 -8.84 -3.63 -21.91
C PHE A 268 -8.58 -5.11 -21.59
N GLU A 269 -8.15 -5.43 -20.38
CA GLU A 269 -7.99 -6.81 -19.91
C GLU A 269 -9.34 -7.54 -19.74
N GLU A 270 -10.45 -6.84 -19.53
CA GLU A 270 -11.80 -7.41 -19.56
C GLU A 270 -12.30 -7.68 -20.99
N ILE A 271 -12.09 -6.74 -21.92
CA ILE A 271 -12.40 -6.91 -23.34
C ILE A 271 -11.68 -8.14 -23.91
N LEU A 272 -10.40 -8.36 -23.56
CA LEU A 272 -9.65 -9.55 -23.99
C LEU A 272 -10.24 -10.87 -23.46
N LYS A 273 -10.68 -10.93 -22.19
CA LYS A 273 -11.25 -12.14 -21.57
C LYS A 273 -12.55 -12.59 -22.24
N ASN A 274 -13.28 -11.69 -22.90
CA ASN A 274 -14.55 -11.98 -23.57
C ASN A 274 -14.42 -12.76 -24.90
N GLY A 275 -13.21 -12.99 -25.42
CA GLY A 275 -12.96 -13.83 -26.61
C GLY A 275 -13.45 -13.27 -27.96
N LEU A 276 -14.22 -12.18 -27.96
CA LEU A 276 -14.70 -11.44 -29.13
C LEU A 276 -13.89 -10.15 -29.38
N HIS A 277 -12.64 -10.13 -28.90
CA HIS A 277 -11.72 -9.01 -29.04
C HIS A 277 -11.14 -8.93 -30.46
N SER A 278 -10.78 -7.71 -30.90
CA SER A 278 -10.10 -7.46 -32.17
C SER A 278 -8.57 -7.34 -32.00
N PRO A 279 -7.79 -7.32 -33.09
CA PRO A 279 -6.37 -7.00 -33.03
C PRO A 279 -6.09 -5.62 -32.42
N GLU A 280 -6.99 -4.66 -32.62
CA GLU A 280 -6.91 -3.31 -32.06
C GLU A 280 -7.12 -3.32 -30.53
N ASP A 281 -8.06 -4.12 -30.01
CA ASP A 281 -8.22 -4.30 -28.56
C ASP A 281 -6.94 -4.87 -27.93
N GLN A 282 -6.35 -5.88 -28.58
CA GLN A 282 -5.08 -6.48 -28.14
C GLN A 282 -3.91 -5.50 -28.24
N GLN A 283 -3.90 -4.61 -29.23
CA GLN A 283 -2.92 -3.52 -29.33
C GLN A 283 -3.12 -2.49 -28.21
N SER A 284 -4.35 -2.06 -27.93
CA SER A 284 -4.69 -1.10 -26.87
C SER A 284 -4.44 -1.65 -25.45
N ALA A 285 -4.51 -2.98 -25.25
CA ALA A 285 -4.03 -3.61 -24.02
C ALA A 285 -2.48 -3.68 -23.96
N SER A 286 -1.84 -4.08 -25.06
CA SER A 286 -0.43 -4.52 -25.04
C SER A 286 0.63 -3.46 -25.35
N THR A 287 0.26 -2.34 -25.97
CA THR A 287 1.21 -1.34 -26.49
C THR A 287 0.68 0.10 -26.34
N TRP A 288 1.32 0.91 -25.49
CA TRP A 288 0.91 2.29 -25.23
C TRP A 288 1.91 3.32 -25.72
N ASP A 289 1.42 4.34 -26.43
CA ASP A 289 2.20 5.53 -26.82
C ASP A 289 1.75 6.79 -26.08
N LEU A 290 2.44 7.04 -24.97
CA LEU A 290 2.34 8.22 -24.12
C LEU A 290 3.48 9.21 -24.39
N SER A 291 4.08 9.23 -25.59
CA SER A 291 5.14 10.17 -25.94
C SER A 291 4.65 11.58 -26.28
N TYR A 292 5.56 12.56 -26.17
CA TYR A 292 5.35 13.99 -26.36
C TYR A 292 4.33 14.58 -25.38
N TYR A 293 4.76 14.81 -24.14
CA TYR A 293 4.05 15.52 -23.07
C TYR A 293 2.71 14.88 -22.59
N LYS A 294 2.34 13.69 -23.09
CA LYS A 294 1.09 13.01 -22.70
C LYS A 294 1.12 12.43 -21.28
N CYS A 295 2.30 12.24 -20.69
CA CYS A 295 2.49 11.66 -19.36
C CYS A 295 3.61 12.37 -18.59
N GLY A 296 3.37 13.63 -18.20
CA GLY A 296 4.21 14.32 -17.21
C GLY A 296 4.13 13.68 -15.82
N LEU A 297 5.04 14.07 -14.92
CA LEU A 297 5.20 13.56 -13.53
C LEU A 297 3.88 13.40 -12.76
N GLU A 298 2.98 14.37 -12.89
CA GLU A 298 1.62 14.40 -12.31
C GLU A 298 0.76 13.14 -12.63
N ASN A 299 1.03 12.45 -13.75
CA ASN A 299 0.31 11.26 -14.20
C ASN A 299 1.15 9.97 -14.05
N LEU A 300 2.42 10.12 -13.66
CA LEU A 300 3.35 9.00 -13.59
C LEU A 300 2.98 8.03 -12.46
N ASP A 301 2.38 8.53 -11.38
CA ASP A 301 1.75 7.71 -10.35
C ASP A 301 0.81 6.67 -10.96
N GLU A 302 -0.23 7.12 -11.66
CA GLU A 302 -1.24 6.25 -12.29
C GLU A 302 -0.59 5.23 -13.25
N LEU A 303 0.45 5.63 -13.97
CA LEU A 303 1.21 4.73 -14.83
C LEU A 303 2.09 3.73 -14.05
N THR A 304 2.59 4.07 -12.86
CA THR A 304 3.23 3.07 -11.98
C THR A 304 2.20 2.09 -11.42
N LYS A 305 0.98 2.52 -11.04
CA LYS A 305 -0.10 1.61 -10.62
C LYS A 305 -0.43 0.58 -11.70
N VAL A 306 -0.51 1.02 -12.96
CA VAL A 306 -0.61 0.14 -14.14
C VAL A 306 0.52 -0.88 -14.09
N LEU A 307 1.78 -0.42 -14.14
CA LEU A 307 2.94 -1.32 -14.20
C LEU A 307 3.04 -2.31 -13.02
N TYR A 308 2.54 -1.95 -11.83
CA TYR A 308 2.46 -2.86 -10.67
C TYR A 308 1.38 -3.96 -10.80
N LYS A 309 0.22 -3.68 -11.40
CA LYS A 309 -0.83 -4.71 -11.65
C LYS A 309 -0.68 -5.47 -12.97
N ASN A 310 -0.03 -4.85 -13.94
CA ASN A 310 -0.08 -5.15 -15.36
C ASN A 310 0.13 -6.63 -15.74
N SER A 311 -0.89 -7.25 -16.36
CA SER A 311 -0.79 -8.61 -16.91
C SER A 311 -0.63 -8.68 -18.45
N THR A 312 -0.76 -7.56 -19.17
CA THR A 312 -0.89 -7.55 -20.66
C THR A 312 -0.07 -6.49 -21.42
N LEU A 313 0.23 -5.33 -20.84
CA LEU A 313 1.04 -4.25 -21.44
C LEU A 313 2.51 -4.68 -21.56
N THR A 314 2.97 -4.93 -22.79
CA THR A 314 4.33 -5.40 -23.10
C THR A 314 5.25 -4.28 -23.63
N SER A 315 4.70 -3.19 -24.15
CA SER A 315 5.46 -2.10 -24.77
C SER A 315 4.94 -0.73 -24.34
N LEU A 316 5.82 0.12 -23.82
CA LEU A 316 5.49 1.45 -23.30
C LEU A 316 6.43 2.52 -23.85
N ASN A 317 5.87 3.50 -24.57
CA ASN A 317 6.59 4.67 -25.05
C ASN A 317 6.28 5.92 -24.22
N LEU A 318 7.32 6.48 -23.58
CA LEU A 318 7.28 7.69 -22.76
C LEU A 318 8.27 8.75 -23.26
N ARG A 319 8.70 8.71 -24.53
CA ARG A 319 9.60 9.72 -25.11
C ARG A 319 9.10 11.16 -24.87
N GLU A 320 9.99 12.08 -24.52
CA GLU A 320 9.73 13.53 -24.39
C GLU A 320 8.57 13.87 -23.43
N ASN A 321 8.69 13.46 -22.16
CA ASN A 321 7.75 13.76 -21.07
C ASN A 321 8.37 14.46 -19.85
N TYR A 322 9.67 14.82 -19.89
CA TYR A 322 10.34 15.61 -18.84
C TYR A 322 10.25 14.97 -17.43
N LEU A 323 10.28 13.63 -17.38
CA LEU A 323 10.10 12.84 -16.16
C LEU A 323 11.16 13.10 -15.07
N GLY A 324 12.36 13.55 -15.44
CA GLY A 324 13.43 13.88 -14.50
C GLY A 324 13.97 12.68 -13.71
N SER A 325 14.80 12.96 -12.70
CA SER A 325 15.34 11.94 -11.81
C SER A 325 14.27 11.18 -11.05
N GLU A 326 13.23 11.90 -10.59
CA GLU A 326 12.17 11.30 -9.77
C GLU A 326 11.29 10.36 -10.58
N GLY A 327 11.03 10.67 -11.85
CA GLY A 327 10.34 9.75 -12.73
C GLY A 327 11.17 8.52 -13.12
N GLY A 328 12.51 8.67 -13.20
CA GLY A 328 13.42 7.53 -13.29
C GLY A 328 13.32 6.59 -12.09
N LYS A 329 13.31 7.14 -10.86
CA LYS A 329 13.13 6.37 -9.61
C LYS A 329 11.75 5.71 -9.52
N ALA A 330 10.68 6.42 -9.87
CA ALA A 330 9.32 5.89 -9.83
C ALA A 330 9.13 4.69 -10.79
N LEU A 331 9.64 4.81 -12.02
CA LEU A 331 9.64 3.71 -12.98
C LEU A 331 10.54 2.54 -12.54
N ALA A 332 11.67 2.81 -11.90
CA ALA A 332 12.54 1.77 -11.37
C ALA A 332 11.83 0.88 -10.32
N GLY A 333 11.07 1.49 -9.40
CA GLY A 333 10.28 0.75 -8.42
C GLY A 333 9.25 -0.18 -9.07
N ALA A 334 8.52 0.32 -10.08
CA ALA A 334 7.55 -0.47 -10.83
C ALA A 334 8.21 -1.60 -11.65
N LEU A 335 9.34 -1.33 -12.31
CA LEU A 335 10.10 -2.33 -13.07
C LEU A 335 10.67 -3.47 -12.20
N CYS A 336 10.89 -3.25 -10.90
CA CYS A 336 11.33 -4.31 -9.99
C CYS A 336 10.26 -5.39 -9.73
N MET A 337 8.99 -5.07 -9.94
CA MET A 337 7.84 -5.94 -9.66
C MET A 337 7.10 -6.37 -10.93
N ASN A 338 7.14 -5.55 -11.99
CA ASN A 338 6.51 -5.87 -13.26
C ASN A 338 7.19 -7.08 -13.95
N SER A 339 6.37 -8.02 -14.41
CA SER A 339 6.77 -9.29 -15.04
C SER A 339 6.29 -9.44 -16.50
N THR A 340 5.93 -8.34 -17.15
CA THR A 340 5.17 -8.36 -18.42
C THR A 340 5.66 -7.35 -19.46
N LEU A 341 6.22 -6.22 -19.02
CA LEU A 341 6.83 -5.23 -19.90
C LEU A 341 8.14 -5.76 -20.47
N THR A 342 8.24 -5.77 -21.81
CA THR A 342 9.40 -6.24 -22.57
C THR A 342 10.11 -5.10 -23.31
N SER A 343 9.45 -3.96 -23.51
CA SER A 343 9.97 -2.78 -24.22
C SER A 343 9.59 -1.49 -23.51
N LEU A 344 10.59 -0.65 -23.21
CA LEU A 344 10.40 0.67 -22.58
C LEU A 344 11.22 1.74 -23.31
N ASN A 345 10.57 2.86 -23.67
CA ASN A 345 11.23 4.00 -24.32
C ASN A 345 11.15 5.26 -23.44
N LEU A 346 12.30 5.68 -22.91
CA LEU A 346 12.50 6.87 -22.07
C LEU A 346 13.33 7.96 -22.78
N ASN A 347 13.42 7.96 -24.11
CA ASN A 347 14.12 8.99 -24.90
C ASN A 347 13.76 10.43 -24.45
N SER A 348 14.76 11.28 -24.22
CA SER A 348 14.60 12.72 -23.92
C SER A 348 13.69 13.04 -22.73
N ASN A 349 13.95 12.40 -21.58
CA ASN A 349 13.21 12.60 -20.33
C ASN A 349 14.03 13.23 -19.20
N TRP A 350 15.28 13.62 -19.45
CA TRP A 350 16.14 14.29 -18.46
C TRP A 350 16.36 13.45 -17.18
N ILE A 351 16.36 12.11 -17.32
CA ILE A 351 16.43 11.14 -16.21
C ILE A 351 17.65 11.35 -15.29
N GLY A 352 18.77 11.84 -15.82
CA GLY A 352 19.96 12.17 -15.04
C GLY A 352 20.66 10.97 -14.39
N SER A 353 21.72 11.24 -13.64
CA SER A 353 22.50 10.20 -12.94
C SER A 353 21.68 9.44 -11.89
N GLU A 354 20.88 10.15 -11.08
CA GLU A 354 20.15 9.53 -9.97
C GLU A 354 18.93 8.73 -10.42
N GLY A 355 18.25 9.19 -11.48
CA GLY A 355 17.16 8.41 -12.08
C GLY A 355 17.65 7.12 -12.73
N VAL A 356 18.82 7.13 -13.39
CA VAL A 356 19.35 5.90 -14.01
C VAL A 356 20.08 4.98 -13.06
N LYS A 357 20.64 5.47 -11.94
CA LYS A 357 21.10 4.60 -10.85
C LYS A 357 19.96 3.68 -10.39
N ALA A 358 18.79 4.26 -10.10
CA ALA A 358 17.61 3.49 -9.73
C ALA A 358 17.17 2.52 -10.83
N LEU A 359 17.12 2.95 -12.11
CA LEU A 359 16.78 2.06 -13.23
C LEU A 359 17.82 0.94 -13.42
N ALA A 360 19.10 1.18 -13.12
CA ALA A 360 20.15 0.17 -13.19
C ALA A 360 20.00 -0.89 -12.07
N ASP A 361 19.67 -0.47 -10.85
CA ASP A 361 19.34 -1.40 -9.76
C ASP A 361 18.06 -2.20 -10.07
N ALA A 362 17.07 -1.59 -10.72
CA ALA A 362 15.89 -2.30 -11.21
C ALA A 362 16.23 -3.31 -12.32
N LEU A 363 17.09 -2.97 -13.28
CA LEU A 363 17.60 -3.89 -14.31
C LEU A 363 18.37 -5.07 -13.72
N CYS A 364 18.98 -4.94 -12.53
CA CYS A 364 19.61 -6.06 -11.83
C CYS A 364 18.60 -7.11 -11.33
N ARG A 365 17.32 -6.74 -11.19
CA ARG A 365 16.24 -7.58 -10.63
C ARG A 365 15.21 -8.00 -11.68
N ASN A 366 14.89 -7.12 -12.63
CA ASN A 366 13.90 -7.38 -13.68
C ASN A 366 14.42 -8.43 -14.67
N SER A 367 13.56 -9.41 -14.98
CA SER A 367 13.86 -10.56 -15.85
C SER A 367 13.06 -10.57 -17.15
N THR A 368 12.40 -9.47 -17.51
CA THR A 368 11.39 -9.44 -18.59
C THR A 368 11.65 -8.36 -19.63
N LEU A 369 12.29 -7.26 -19.24
CA LEU A 369 12.63 -6.17 -20.15
C LEU A 369 13.73 -6.63 -21.11
N THR A 370 13.42 -6.58 -22.41
CA THR A 370 14.32 -6.96 -23.51
C THR A 370 14.82 -5.76 -24.31
N SER A 371 14.10 -4.64 -24.28
CA SER A 371 14.44 -3.41 -25.00
C SER A 371 14.28 -2.18 -24.11
N LEU A 372 15.36 -1.42 -23.92
CA LEU A 372 15.36 -0.15 -23.20
C LEU A 372 15.98 0.96 -24.05
N ASN A 373 15.30 2.10 -24.17
CA ASN A 373 15.82 3.27 -24.84
C ASN A 373 15.96 4.45 -23.86
N LEU A 374 17.20 4.84 -23.58
CA LEU A 374 17.63 5.95 -22.72
C LEU A 374 18.31 7.08 -23.52
N TRP A 375 18.14 7.14 -24.85
CA TRP A 375 18.69 8.20 -25.71
C TRP A 375 18.44 9.62 -25.16
N ASN A 376 19.47 10.46 -25.12
CA ASN A 376 19.40 11.87 -24.70
C ASN A 376 18.78 12.12 -23.31
N ASN A 377 19.35 11.56 -22.24
CA ASN A 377 18.86 11.68 -20.87
C ASN A 377 19.84 12.31 -19.87
N ASN A 378 20.99 12.82 -20.33
CA ASN A 378 22.01 13.46 -19.51
C ASN A 378 22.49 12.59 -18.31
N LEU A 379 22.72 11.30 -18.57
CA LEU A 379 23.01 10.32 -17.52
C LEU A 379 24.39 10.51 -16.86
N GLY A 380 25.38 11.01 -17.61
CA GLY A 380 26.71 11.34 -17.13
C GLY A 380 27.54 10.13 -16.68
N PHE A 381 28.78 10.40 -16.25
CA PHE A 381 29.77 9.39 -15.88
C PHE A 381 29.27 8.39 -14.80
N GLU A 382 28.65 8.88 -13.72
CA GLU A 382 28.11 8.03 -12.65
C GLU A 382 26.90 7.18 -13.10
N GLY A 383 26.04 7.71 -13.97
CA GLY A 383 24.95 6.94 -14.57
C GLY A 383 25.49 5.83 -15.48
N GLY A 384 26.58 6.10 -16.21
CA GLY A 384 27.30 5.11 -17.00
C GLY A 384 27.89 3.97 -16.16
N LYS A 385 28.47 4.28 -14.99
CA LYS A 385 28.98 3.27 -14.04
C LYS A 385 27.85 2.36 -13.52
N ALA A 386 26.73 2.94 -13.10
CA ALA A 386 25.58 2.18 -12.62
C ALA A 386 25.05 1.23 -13.70
N LEU A 387 24.87 1.71 -14.93
CA LEU A 387 24.50 0.86 -16.05
C LEU A 387 25.54 -0.24 -16.33
N ALA A 388 26.85 0.04 -16.27
CA ALA A 388 27.87 -0.98 -16.45
C ALA A 388 27.75 -2.13 -15.43
N VAL A 389 27.48 -1.82 -14.15
CA VAL A 389 27.25 -2.83 -13.10
C VAL A 389 25.98 -3.64 -13.37
N ALA A 390 24.89 -2.99 -13.80
CA ALA A 390 23.66 -3.68 -14.15
C ALA A 390 23.81 -4.59 -15.36
N LEU A 391 24.55 -4.17 -16.39
CA LEU A 391 24.83 -4.93 -17.60
C LEU A 391 25.77 -6.13 -17.40
N CYS A 392 26.43 -6.23 -16.25
CA CYS A 392 27.15 -7.44 -15.82
C CYS A 392 26.25 -8.49 -15.16
N LYS A 393 25.06 -8.09 -14.67
CA LYS A 393 24.09 -8.94 -13.95
C LYS A 393 22.87 -9.31 -14.80
N ASN A 394 22.33 -8.38 -15.57
CA ASN A 394 21.15 -8.60 -16.39
C ASN A 394 21.48 -9.45 -17.64
N SER A 395 20.71 -10.52 -17.85
CA SER A 395 20.83 -11.47 -18.96
C SER A 395 19.67 -11.40 -19.97
N THR A 396 18.68 -10.51 -19.74
CA THR A 396 17.39 -10.51 -20.44
C THR A 396 17.27 -9.38 -21.45
N LEU A 397 17.97 -8.27 -21.22
CA LEU A 397 18.03 -7.12 -22.11
C LEU A 397 18.80 -7.49 -23.39
N LYS A 398 18.14 -7.38 -24.54
CA LYS A 398 18.67 -7.67 -25.88
C LYS A 398 19.00 -6.40 -26.67
N LYS A 399 18.43 -5.26 -26.28
CA LYS A 399 18.63 -3.95 -26.91
C LYS A 399 18.69 -2.85 -25.86
N LEU A 400 19.78 -2.10 -25.85
CA LEU A 400 19.94 -0.88 -25.06
C LEU A 400 20.35 0.25 -25.99
N ASN A 401 19.66 1.40 -25.95
CA ASN A 401 20.10 2.61 -26.64
C ASN A 401 20.40 3.72 -25.64
N ILE A 402 21.62 4.23 -25.67
CA ILE A 402 22.21 5.17 -24.69
C ILE A 402 23.01 6.28 -25.36
N LYS A 403 22.86 6.51 -26.67
CA LYS A 403 23.48 7.67 -27.34
C LYS A 403 23.05 9.00 -26.72
N TYR A 404 23.93 10.00 -26.82
CA TYR A 404 23.76 11.36 -26.28
C TYR A 404 23.57 11.41 -24.75
N ASN A 405 24.38 10.65 -24.00
CA ASN A 405 24.32 10.60 -22.53
C ASN A 405 25.60 11.04 -21.80
N SER A 406 26.56 11.63 -22.52
CA SER A 406 27.80 12.17 -21.96
C SER A 406 28.59 11.15 -21.12
N PHE A 407 28.79 9.96 -21.68
CA PHE A 407 29.66 8.92 -21.11
C PHE A 407 31.09 9.08 -21.61
N GLU A 408 32.05 9.09 -20.68
CA GLU A 408 33.49 9.14 -20.97
C GLU A 408 34.06 7.80 -21.46
N PHE A 409 33.27 6.71 -21.37
CA PHE A 409 33.67 5.36 -21.71
C PHE A 409 32.53 4.57 -22.39
N LYS A 410 32.89 3.51 -23.12
CA LYS A 410 31.92 2.61 -23.76
C LYS A 410 31.46 1.54 -22.78
N LEU A 411 30.14 1.34 -22.67
CA LEU A 411 29.57 0.24 -21.90
C LEU A 411 29.82 -1.10 -22.61
N LYS A 412 29.99 -2.13 -21.79
CA LYS A 412 30.02 -3.56 -22.18
C LYS A 412 28.99 -4.31 -21.35
N SER A 413 28.67 -5.54 -21.75
CA SER A 413 27.77 -6.43 -21.02
C SER A 413 28.30 -7.86 -21.06
N ASN A 414 27.95 -8.66 -20.06
CA ASN A 414 28.18 -10.10 -20.05
C ASN A 414 27.14 -10.87 -20.92
N ASN A 415 26.06 -10.22 -21.36
CA ASN A 415 25.07 -10.82 -22.25
C ASN A 415 25.53 -10.71 -23.72
N PRO A 416 25.91 -11.80 -24.41
CA PRO A 416 26.35 -11.75 -25.80
C PRO A 416 25.23 -11.35 -26.78
N ASN A 417 23.96 -11.45 -26.37
CA ASN A 417 22.80 -11.08 -27.17
C ASN A 417 22.39 -9.61 -27.03
N LEU A 418 23.08 -8.82 -26.18
CA LEU A 418 22.74 -7.42 -25.96
C LEU A 418 23.40 -6.49 -26.98
N LYS A 419 22.60 -5.97 -27.91
CA LYS A 419 22.99 -4.87 -28.79
C LYS A 419 22.93 -3.53 -28.05
N ILE A 420 24.09 -3.05 -27.58
CA ILE A 420 24.26 -1.70 -27.04
C ILE A 420 24.46 -0.70 -28.20
N ILE A 421 23.54 0.25 -28.35
CA ILE A 421 23.63 1.40 -29.25
C ILE A 421 24.13 2.58 -28.42
N GLN A 422 25.39 2.94 -28.63
CA GLN A 422 26.15 3.98 -27.94
C GLN A 422 26.95 4.81 -28.95
#